data_AF-A0A527ZBY1-F1
#
_entry.id   AF-A0A527ZBY1-F1
#
_cell.length_a   1.000
_cell.length_b   1.000
_cell.length_c   1.000
_cell.angle_alpha   90.00
_cell.angle_beta   90.00
_cell.angle_gamma   90.00
#
_symmetry.space_group_name_H-M   'P 1'
#
loop_
_entity.id
_entity.type
_entity.pdbx_description
1 polymer ?
#
loop_
_entity_poly.entity_id
_entity_poly.type
_entity_poly.pdbx_seq_one_letter_code
_entity_poly.pdbx_strand_id
1 'polypeptide(L)' 'FDPAATSKSAAKFDPDELFVLNGALLHHMPFSEARDRLIVLGISGEQAEPFWLAVRGNLDRLADAAIWWRTLRDGPQEQP' A
#
# COMPACT_ATOMS: atom_id res chain seq x y z
N PHE A 1 -8.16 -17.51 18.46
CA PHE A 1 -6.74 -17.68 18.81
C PHE A 1 -6.65 -18.86 19.75
N ASP A 2 -5.87 -19.88 19.41
CA ASP A 2 -5.62 -21.07 20.25
C ASP A 2 -4.11 -21.17 20.54
N PRO A 3 -3.68 -20.96 21.78
CA PRO A 3 -2.26 -21.03 22.13
C PRO A 3 -1.64 -22.40 21.82
N ALA A 4 -2.42 -23.48 21.82
CA ALA A 4 -1.94 -24.84 21.55
C ALA A 4 -1.54 -25.06 20.08
N ALA A 5 -2.00 -24.21 19.15
CA ALA A 5 -1.66 -24.28 17.73
C ALA A 5 -0.31 -23.63 17.37
N THR A 6 0.41 -23.08 18.34
CA THR A 6 1.69 -22.40 18.12
C THR A 6 2.82 -23.40 17.89
N SER A 7 3.57 -23.26 16.80
CA SER A 7 4.76 -24.08 16.53
C SER A 7 5.85 -23.85 17.59
N LYS A 8 6.57 -24.93 17.95
CA LYS A 8 7.72 -24.88 18.87
C LYS A 8 9.01 -24.41 18.19
N SER A 9 9.01 -24.26 16.87
CA SER A 9 10.17 -23.76 16.11
C SER A 9 10.32 -22.24 16.24
N ALA A 10 11.55 -21.73 16.11
CA ALA A 10 11.79 -20.29 16.09
C ALA A 10 11.08 -19.64 14.89
N ALA A 11 10.31 -18.57 15.13
CA ALA A 11 9.78 -17.75 14.06
C ALA A 11 10.96 -17.10 13.33
N LYS A 12 11.09 -17.39 12.03
CA LYS A 12 12.06 -16.70 11.17
C LYS A 12 11.40 -15.44 10.64
N PHE A 13 12.04 -14.30 10.86
CA PHE A 13 11.64 -13.05 10.23
C PHE A 13 12.38 -12.92 8.89
N ASP A 14 11.63 -12.75 7.81
CA ASP A 14 12.16 -12.50 6.48
C ASP A 14 11.61 -11.16 5.96
N PRO A 15 12.46 -10.14 5.74
CA PRO A 15 12.04 -8.87 5.17
C PRO A 15 11.38 -9.00 3.80
N ASP A 16 11.76 -9.99 2.98
CA ASP A 16 11.19 -10.17 1.63
C ASP A 16 9.73 -10.66 1.71
N GLU A 17 9.39 -11.48 2.71
CA GLU A 17 8.00 -11.90 2.96
C GLU A 17 7.10 -10.72 3.37
N LEU A 18 7.66 -9.67 3.97
CA LEU A 18 6.89 -8.47 4.34
C LEU A 18 6.37 -7.72 3.11
N PHE A 19 7.11 -7.67 2.02
CA PHE A 19 6.66 -6.98 0.81
C PHE A 19 5.45 -7.68 0.21
N VAL A 20 5.50 -9.01 0.12
CA VAL A 20 4.38 -9.82 -0.39
C VAL A 20 3.15 -9.66 0.50
N LEU A 21 3.32 -9.73 1.82
CA LEU A 21 2.23 -9.56 2.76
C LEU A 21 1.63 -8.14 2.70
N ASN A 22 2.48 -7.12 2.65
CA ASN A 22 2.03 -5.74 2.60
C ASN A 22 1.28 -5.44 1.30
N GLY A 23 1.80 -5.89 0.15
CA GLY A 23 1.11 -5.79 -1.13
C GLY A 23 -0.28 -6.42 -1.08
N ALA A 24 -0.39 -7.66 -0.60
CA ALA A 24 -1.68 -8.33 -0.45
C ALA A 24 -2.67 -7.54 0.43
N LEU A 25 -2.20 -6.93 1.53
CA LEU A 25 -3.02 -6.08 2.39
C LEU A 25 -3.50 -4.82 1.65
N LEU A 26 -2.59 -4.12 0.95
CA LEU A 26 -2.94 -2.91 0.19
C LEU A 26 -3.94 -3.20 -0.94
N HIS A 27 -3.77 -4.32 -1.64
CA HIS A 27 -4.64 -4.74 -2.74
C HIS A 27 -6.10 -4.90 -2.30
N HIS A 28 -6.32 -5.37 -1.07
CA HIS A 28 -7.66 -5.60 -0.52
C HIS A 28 -8.16 -4.43 0.34
N MET A 29 -7.30 -3.51 0.77
CA MET A 29 -7.65 -2.40 1.65
C MET A 29 -8.67 -1.44 1.01
N PRO A 30 -9.87 -1.26 1.62
CA PRO A 30 -10.85 -0.32 1.11
C PRO A 30 -10.36 1.12 1.25
N PHE A 31 -10.83 2.01 0.38
CA PHE A 31 -10.42 3.42 0.41
C PHE A 31 -10.68 4.08 1.77
N SER A 32 -11.80 3.76 2.42
CA SER A 32 -12.15 4.31 3.74
C SER A 32 -11.07 4.09 4.81
N GLU A 33 -10.37 2.96 4.75
CA GLU A 33 -9.27 2.63 5.67
C GLU A 33 -7.95 3.30 5.25
N ALA A 34 -7.72 3.42 3.94
CA ALA A 34 -6.52 4.08 3.40
C ALA A 34 -6.57 5.60 3.49
N ARG A 35 -7.78 6.20 3.53
CA ARG A 35 -8.03 7.63 3.33
C ARG A 35 -7.15 8.52 4.20
N ASP A 36 -7.13 8.29 5.50
CA ASP A 36 -6.43 9.18 6.43
C ASP A 36 -4.91 9.11 6.21
N ARG A 37 -4.39 7.93 5.83
CA ARG A 37 -2.97 7.77 5.48
C ARG A 37 -2.64 8.41 4.13
N LEU A 38 -3.54 8.31 3.15
CA LEU A 38 -3.40 8.95 1.84
C LEU A 38 -3.41 10.49 1.97
N ILE A 39 -4.23 11.05 2.86
CA ILE A 39 -4.25 12.50 3.14
C ILE A 39 -2.88 12.98 3.64
N VAL A 40 -2.23 12.22 4.52
CA VAL A 40 -0.87 12.54 5.01
C VAL A 40 0.15 12.55 3.85
N LEU A 41 -0.07 11.74 2.82
CA LEU A 41 0.75 11.71 1.60
C LEU A 41 0.36 12.79 0.57
N GLY A 42 -0.59 13.68 0.89
CA GLY A 42 -1.06 14.74 -0.02
C GLY A 42 -2.06 14.25 -1.08
N ILE A 43 -2.62 13.06 -0.91
CA ILE A 43 -3.61 12.45 -1.80
C ILE A 43 -4.98 12.66 -1.16
N SER A 44 -5.75 13.60 -1.71
CA SER A 44 -7.06 13.99 -1.16
C SER A 44 -7.97 14.55 -2.26
N GLY A 45 -9.24 14.81 -1.91
CA GLY A 45 -10.27 15.31 -2.83
C GLY A 45 -11.05 14.20 -3.53
N GLU A 46 -11.94 14.59 -4.46
CA GLU A 46 -12.87 13.68 -5.15
C GLU A 46 -12.16 12.60 -5.99
N GLN A 47 -10.95 12.92 -6.46
CA GLN A 47 -10.15 12.01 -7.28
C GLN A 47 -9.36 10.98 -6.45
N ALA A 48 -9.31 11.10 -5.12
CA ALA A 48 -8.48 10.23 -4.28
C ALA A 48 -8.97 8.77 -4.23
N GLU A 49 -10.28 8.56 -4.14
CA GLU A 49 -10.88 7.22 -4.15
C GLU A 49 -10.70 6.49 -5.48
N PRO A 50 -11.07 7.07 -6.64
CA PRO A 50 -10.87 6.40 -7.92
C PRO A 50 -9.38 6.15 -8.20
N PHE A 51 -8.49 7.06 -7.78
CA PHE A 51 -7.05 6.84 -7.84
C PHE A 51 -6.62 5.63 -7.00
N TRP A 52 -7.05 5.56 -5.73
CA TRP A 52 -6.70 4.45 -4.85
C TRP A 52 -7.11 3.11 -5.43
N LEU A 53 -8.35 3.01 -5.92
CA LEU A 53 -8.87 1.78 -6.52
C LEU A 53 -8.09 1.36 -7.77
N ALA A 54 -7.60 2.33 -8.56
CA ALA A 54 -6.81 2.06 -9.76
C ALA A 54 -5.37 1.62 -9.42
N VAL A 55 -4.73 2.21 -8.41
CA VAL A 55 -3.30 1.98 -8.14
C VAL A 55 -3.04 0.88 -7.12
N ARG A 56 -3.92 0.65 -6.14
CA ARG A 56 -3.63 -0.19 -4.96
C ARG A 56 -3.15 -1.60 -5.28
N GLY A 57 -3.57 -2.16 -6.42
CA GLY A 57 -3.15 -3.49 -6.90
C GLY A 57 -1.72 -3.56 -7.46
N ASN A 58 -1.01 -2.42 -7.52
CA ASN A 58 0.35 -2.29 -8.04
C ASN A 58 1.32 -1.74 -6.99
N LEU A 59 0.90 -1.59 -5.73
CA LEU A 59 1.70 -0.96 -4.68
C LEU A 59 2.34 -2.02 -3.78
N ASP A 60 3.66 -1.97 -3.65
CA ASP A 60 4.38 -2.73 -2.62
C ASP A 60 4.35 -2.00 -1.28
N ARG A 61 4.35 -0.66 -1.30
CA ARG A 61 4.26 0.21 -0.13
C ARG A 61 3.24 1.31 -0.33
N LEU A 62 2.59 1.73 0.77
CA LEU A 62 1.62 2.82 0.71
C LEU A 62 2.27 4.15 0.27
N ALA A 63 3.54 4.38 0.62
CA ALA A 63 4.27 5.57 0.22
C ALA A 63 4.46 5.67 -1.30
N ASP A 64 4.47 4.54 -2.02
CA ASP A 64 4.61 4.52 -3.47
C ASP A 64 3.42 5.23 -4.13
N ALA A 65 2.23 5.23 -3.50
CA ALA A 65 1.06 5.96 -3.97
C ALA A 65 1.33 7.45 -4.22
N ALA A 66 2.22 8.09 -3.44
CA ALA A 66 2.56 9.50 -3.63
C ALA A 66 3.28 9.75 -4.97
N ILE A 67 4.11 8.81 -5.40
CA ILE A 67 4.84 8.88 -6.67
C ILE A 67 3.84 8.72 -7.82
N TRP A 68 2.99 7.70 -7.76
CA TRP A 68 1.94 7.47 -8.76
C TRP A 68 0.97 8.64 -8.89
N TRP A 69 0.56 9.22 -7.76
CA TRP A 69 -0.32 10.40 -7.73
C TRP A 69 0.31 11.60 -8.43
N ARG A 70 1.61 11.85 -8.21
CA ARG A 70 2.34 12.91 -8.88
C ARG A 70 2.45 12.66 -10.38
N THR A 71 2.82 11.44 -10.79
CA THR A 71 2.94 11.06 -12.19
C THR A 71 1.63 11.23 -12.97
N LEU A 72 0.49 10.93 -12.35
CA LEU A 72 -0.82 11.11 -12.99
C LEU A 72 -1.24 12.58 -13.14
N ARG A 73 -0.78 13.47 -12.25
CA ARG A 73 -1.12 14.90 -12.29
C ARG A 73 -0.17 15.71 -13.16
N ASP A 74 1.12 15.42 -13.06
CA ASP A 74 2.19 16.23 -13.64
C ASP A 74 2.80 15.58 -14.89
N GLY A 75 2.38 14.36 -15.24
CA GLY A 75 2.93 13.55 -16.32
C GLY A 75 4.16 12.74 -15.89
N PRO A 76 4.64 11.80 -16.74
CA PRO A 76 5.84 11.03 -16.47
C PRO A 76 7.02 11.98 -16.27
N GLN A 77 7.69 11.86 -15.13
CA GLN A 77 8.94 12.57 -14.89
C GLN A 77 10.00 11.91 -15.77
N GLU A 78 10.60 12.67 -16.70
CA GLU A 78 11.79 12.20 -17.40
C GLU A 78 12.88 11.92 -16.36
N GLN A 79 13.44 10.72 -16.40
CA GLN A 79 14.60 10.38 -15.56
C GLN A 79 15.80 11.19 -16.08
N PRO A 80 16.61 11.82 -15.19
CA PRO A 80 17.81 12.55 -15.60
C PRO A 80 18.90 11.62 -16.16
#